data_AF-A0A3M1HW07-F1
#
_entry.id   AF-A0A3M1HW07-F1
#
_cell.length_a   1.000
_cell.length_b   1.000
_cell.length_c   1.000
_cell.angle_alpha   90.00
_cell.angle_beta   90.00
_cell.angle_gamma   90.00
#
_symmetry.space_group_name_H-M   'P 1'
#
loop_
_entity.id
_entity.type
_entity.pdbx_description
1 polymer ?
#
loop_
_entity_poly.entity_id
_entity_poly.type
_entity_poly.pdbx_seq_one_letter_code
_entity_poly.pdbx_strand_id
1 'polypeptide(L)'
;YARSVGSAGMLGFVEIGELVFGEPSRLVVSPEEEALAREFEGVKRFFVPMHAIVRIDEVEREGAARIVSTQVKGTGATIPFPTPVSDK
;
A
#
# COMPACT_ATOMS: atom_id res chain seq x y z
N TYR A 1 -3.75 6.88 -3.61
CA TYR A 1 -4.76 5.87 -4.01
C TYR A 1 -4.17 5.00 -5.11
N ALA A 2 -4.86 3.95 -5.58
CA ALA A 2 -4.37 3.07 -6.63
C ALA A 2 -5.52 2.66 -7.56
N ARG A 3 -5.25 2.49 -8.86
CA ARG A 3 -6.24 2.00 -9.82
C ARG A 3 -6.36 0.47 -9.82
N SER A 4 -5.31 -0.23 -9.39
CA SER A 4 -5.31 -1.69 -9.34
C SER A 4 -4.79 -2.21 -8.01
N VAL A 5 -5.52 -3.17 -7.46
CA VAL A 5 -5.17 -3.91 -6.24
C VAL A 5 -5.57 -5.37 -6.47
N GLY A 6 -4.63 -6.31 -6.30
CA GLY A 6 -4.93 -7.70 -6.62
C GLY A 6 -3.93 -8.71 -6.08
N SER A 7 -4.25 -9.98 -6.32
CA SER A 7 -3.35 -11.08 -5.99
C SER A 7 -2.12 -11.00 -6.91
N ALA A 8 -0.94 -10.90 -6.29
CA ALA A 8 0.33 -10.87 -7.01
C ALA A 8 0.65 -12.25 -7.62
N GLY A 9 1.53 -12.27 -8.62
CA GLY A 9 2.26 -13.49 -9.00
C GLY A 9 3.21 -14.03 -7.90
N MET A 10 3.19 -13.42 -6.71
CA MET A 10 4.03 -13.73 -5.56
C MET A 10 3.17 -14.10 -4.34
N LEU A 11 3.32 -15.32 -3.86
CA LEU A 11 2.54 -15.86 -2.75
C LEU A 11 2.73 -15.01 -1.48
N GLY A 12 1.62 -14.64 -0.83
CA GLY A 12 1.62 -13.89 0.43
C GLY A 12 1.73 -12.37 0.30
N PHE A 13 1.70 -11.83 -0.93
CA PHE A 13 1.74 -10.41 -1.21
C PHE A 13 0.50 -9.95 -2.01
N VAL A 14 0.12 -8.70 -1.79
CA VAL A 14 -0.85 -7.98 -2.62
C VAL A 14 -0.07 -7.04 -3.53
N GLU A 15 -0.37 -7.11 -4.82
CA GLU A 15 0.15 -6.17 -5.81
C GLU A 15 -0.72 -4.92 -5.81
N ILE A 16 -0.08 -3.76 -5.71
CA ILE A 16 -0.73 -2.45 -5.82
C ILE A 16 -0.07 -1.73 -7.00
N GLY A 17 -0.89 -1.34 -7.97
CA GLY A 17 -0.41 -0.73 -9.22
C GLY A 17 -1.11 0.58 -9.52
N GLU A 18 -0.46 1.36 -10.38
CA GLU A 18 -1.03 2.60 -10.94
C GLU A 18 -1.46 3.56 -9.81
N LEU A 19 -0.48 3.93 -8.98
CA LEU A 19 -0.68 4.91 -7.92
C LEU A 19 -1.21 6.22 -8.49
N VAL A 20 -2.21 6.77 -7.81
CA VAL A 20 -2.83 8.05 -8.17
C VAL A 20 -2.44 9.09 -7.14
N PHE A 21 -1.93 10.22 -7.66
CA PHE A 21 -1.50 11.41 -6.93
C PHE A 21 -2.16 12.63 -7.57
N GLY A 22 -3.10 13.25 -6.86
CA GLY A 22 -3.84 14.41 -7.33
C GLY A 22 -4.61 14.21 -8.65
N GLU A 23 -5.51 15.13 -8.94
CA GLU A 23 -6.02 15.30 -10.30
C GLU A 23 -5.28 16.48 -10.96
N PRO A 24 -5.00 16.44 -12.27
CA PRO A 24 -4.45 17.59 -13.00
C PRO A 24 -5.31 18.86 -12.86
N SER A 25 -6.62 18.71 -12.62
CA SER A 25 -7.61 19.76 -12.43
C SER A 25 -7.62 20.36 -11.02
N ARG A 26 -6.93 19.75 -10.05
CA ARG A 26 -6.95 20.21 -8.66
C ARG A 26 -5.88 21.28 -8.47
N LEU A 27 -6.32 22.54 -8.43
CA LEU A 27 -5.46 23.72 -8.33
C LEU A 27 -4.56 23.78 -7.07
N VAL A 28 -4.81 22.91 -6.07
CA VAL A 28 -4.07 22.86 -4.82
C VAL A 28 -3.81 21.39 -4.45
N VAL A 29 -2.54 20.97 -4.61
CA VAL A 29 -2.01 19.72 -4.08
C VAL A 29 -1.34 20.02 -2.74
N SER A 30 -1.44 19.10 -1.78
CA SER A 30 -0.78 19.28 -0.49
C SER A 30 0.72 18.95 -0.59
N PRO A 31 1.61 19.58 0.20
CA PRO A 31 3.03 19.23 0.21
C PRO A 31 3.31 17.76 0.54
N GLU A 32 2.47 17.14 1.38
CA GLU A 32 2.56 15.71 1.73
C GLU A 32 2.32 14.81 0.51
N GLU A 33 1.35 15.18 -0.33
CA GLU A 33 1.01 14.44 -1.54
C GLU A 33 2.06 14.63 -2.64
N GLU A 34 2.64 15.83 -2.77
CA GLU A 34 3.78 16.05 -3.66
C GLU A 34 5.02 15.26 -3.23
N ALA A 35 5.32 15.22 -1.93
CA ALA A 35 6.41 14.42 -1.40
C ALA A 35 6.20 12.93 -1.70
N LEU A 36 4.96 12.45 -1.51
CA LEU A 36 4.58 11.08 -1.82
C LEU A 36 4.72 10.77 -3.32
N ALA A 37 4.24 11.65 -4.18
CA ALA A 37 4.36 11.50 -5.63
C ALA A 37 5.82 11.40 -6.07
N ARG A 38 6.71 12.21 -5.46
CA ARG A 38 8.16 12.15 -5.71
C ARG A 38 8.80 10.87 -5.20
N GLU A 39 8.43 10.39 -4.02
CA GLU A 39 8.96 9.14 -3.45
C GLU A 39 8.67 7.93 -4.34
N PHE A 40 7.49 7.92 -4.97
CA PHE A 40 7.04 6.86 -5.85
C PHE A 40 7.22 7.18 -7.35
N GLU A 41 8.04 8.19 -7.69
CA GLU A 41 8.30 8.55 -9.08
C GLU A 41 8.90 7.37 -9.85
N GLY A 42 8.25 6.99 -10.96
CA GLY A 42 8.64 5.86 -11.80
C GLY A 42 8.19 4.47 -11.28
N VAL A 43 7.54 4.38 -10.13
CA VAL A 43 7.01 3.11 -9.60
C VAL A 43 5.68 2.78 -10.28
N LYS A 44 5.67 1.75 -11.13
CA LYS A 44 4.45 1.26 -11.78
C LYS A 44 3.59 0.38 -10.87
N ARG A 45 4.23 -0.43 -10.04
CA ARG A 45 3.60 -1.38 -9.10
C ARG A 45 4.55 -1.69 -7.95
N PHE A 46 4.00 -2.03 -6.79
CA PHE A 46 4.75 -2.51 -5.63
C PHE A 46 3.96 -3.61 -4.90
N PHE A 47 4.63 -4.31 -3.98
CA PHE A 47 4.08 -5.47 -3.29
C PHE A 47 4.06 -5.24 -1.79
N VAL A 48 2.89 -5.45 -1.18
CA VAL A 48 2.71 -5.31 0.27
C VAL A 48 2.41 -6.69 0.86
N PRO A 49 3.10 -7.11 1.93
CA PRO A 49 2.77 -8.36 2.61
C PRO A 49 1.32 -8.35 3.10
N MET A 50 0.57 -9.43 2.89
CA MET A 50 -0.85 -9.49 3.26
C MET A 50 -1.09 -9.20 4.76
N HIS A 51 -0.17 -9.63 5.63
CA HIS A 51 -0.27 -9.41 7.08
C HIS A 51 0.00 -7.97 7.53
N ALA A 52 0.52 -7.10 6.64
CA ALA A 52 0.70 -5.67 6.91
C ALA A 52 -0.53 -4.84 6.49
N ILE A 53 -1.51 -5.46 5.81
CA ILE A 53 -2.70 -4.78 5.31
C ILE A 53 -3.81 -4.91 6.34
N VAL A 54 -4.26 -3.77 6.89
CA VAL A 54 -5.37 -3.74 7.85
C VAL A 54 -6.73 -3.78 7.14
N ARG A 55 -6.88 -3.03 6.04
CA ARG A 55 -8.08 -3.00 5.19
C ARG A 55 -7.75 -2.43 3.81
N ILE A 56 -8.64 -2.72 2.85
CA ILE A 56 -8.63 -2.14 1.51
C ILE A 56 -10.04 -1.64 1.27
N ASP A 57 -10.17 -0.33 1.07
CA ASP A 57 -11.46 0.31 0.81
C ASP A 57 -11.54 0.68 -0.68
N GLU A 58 -12.57 0.16 -1.37
CA GLU A 58 -12.93 0.64 -2.71
C GLU A 58 -13.82 1.88 -2.54
N VAL A 59 -13.42 2.99 -3.16
CA VAL A 59 -14.07 4.30 -2.96
C VAL A 59 -14.39 4.94 -4.30
N GLU A 60 -15.48 5.71 -4.34
CA GLU A 60 -15.87 6.47 -5.54
C GLU A 60 -14.93 7.66 -5.82
N ARG A 61 -14.33 8.24 -4.76
CA ARG A 61 -13.47 9.43 -4.86
C ARG A 61 -12.29 9.35 -3.91
N GLU A 62 -11.18 9.90 -4.35
CA GLU A 62 -9.94 9.98 -3.58
C GLU A 62 -10.07 11.01 -2.44
N GLY A 63 -9.66 10.60 -1.24
CA GLY A 63 -9.49 11.46 -0.07
C GLY A 63 -8.05 11.98 0.06
N ALA A 64 -7.70 12.46 1.25
CA ALA A 64 -6.32 12.86 1.54
C ALA A 64 -5.45 11.62 1.79
N ALA A 65 -4.52 11.34 0.88
CA ALA A 65 -3.51 10.32 1.09
C ALA A 65 -2.46 10.81 2.10
N ARG A 66 -2.11 9.97 3.07
CA ARG A 66 -1.08 10.28 4.08
C ARG A 66 -0.18 9.08 4.30
N ILE A 67 1.12 9.32 4.37
CA ILE A 67 2.07 8.40 5.01
C ILE A 67 2.27 8.86 6.44
N VAL A 68 2.12 7.93 7.38
CA VAL A 68 2.47 8.15 8.77
C VAL A 68 3.62 7.22 9.09
N SER A 69 4.75 7.79 9.54
CA SER A 69 5.84 6.98 10.06
C SER A 69 5.34 6.22 11.28
N THR A 70 5.25 4.91 11.19
CA THR A 70 4.91 4.08 12.35
C THR A 70 6.12 4.00 13.26
N GLN A 71 6.05 4.59 14.45
CA GLN A 71 7.00 4.35 15.54
C GLN A 71 6.74 2.96 16.16
N VAL A 72 6.78 1.91 15.36
CA VAL A 72 6.71 0.54 15.89
C VAL A 72 8.09 0.21 16.45
N LYS A 73 8.33 0.64 17.70
CA LYS A 73 9.43 0.10 18.52
C LYS A 73 9.08 -1.35 18.85
N GLY A 74 9.56 -2.25 18.00
CA GLY A 74 9.45 -3.69 18.21
C GLY A 74 8.56 -4.35 17.16
N THR A 75 9.14 -5.32 16.47
CA THR A 75 8.51 -6.23 15.50
C THR A 75 8.28 -5.68 14.09
N GLY A 76 9.39 -5.45 13.38
CA GLY A 76 9.52 -5.93 12.00
C GLY A 76 9.50 -7.47 11.93
N ALA A 77 8.67 -8.12 12.77
CA ALA A 77 8.48 -9.55 12.77
C ALA A 77 7.31 -9.80 11.82
N THR A 78 7.65 -10.09 10.58
CA THR A 78 6.78 -10.82 9.66
C THR A 78 6.08 -11.91 10.46
N ILE A 79 4.76 -11.78 10.65
CA ILE A 79 3.98 -12.80 11.33
C ILE A 79 4.08 -14.04 10.44
N PRO A 80 4.69 -15.15 10.91
CA PRO A 80 4.89 -16.32 10.05
C PRO A 80 3.54 -16.83 9.55
N PHE A 81 3.49 -17.20 8.28
CA PHE A 81 2.29 -17.81 7.72
C PHE A 81 1.95 -19.07 8.52
N PRO A 82 0.67 -19.31 8.89
CA PRO A 82 0.29 -20.52 9.60
C PRO A 82 0.72 -21.74 8.79
N THR A 83 1.59 -22.56 9.35
CA THR A 83 1.94 -23.85 8.75
C THR A 83 0.96 -24.89 9.27
N PRO A 84 0.49 -25.82 8.41
CA PRO A 84 -0.33 -26.92 8.87
C PRO A 84 0.46 -27.72 9.91
N VAL A 85 -0.12 -27.89 11.10
CA VAL A 85 0.40 -28.82 12.10
C VAL A 85 0.43 -30.21 11.47
N SER A 86 1.62 -30.79 11.33
CA SER A 86 1.73 -32.18 10.91
C SER A 86 1.22 -33.04 12.07
N ASP A 87 0.02 -33.58 11.94
CA ASP A 87 -0.47 -34.65 12.82
C ASP A 87 0.44 -35.87 12.62
N LYS A 88 1.07 -36.29 13.71
CA LYS A 88 1.90 -37.48 13.78
C LYS A 88 1.08 -38.68 14.21
#